data_AF-A0A926F8C8-F1
#
_entry.id   AF-A0A926F8C8-F1
#
_cell.length_a   1.000
_cell.length_b   1.000
_cell.length_c   1.000
_cell.angle_alpha   90.00
_cell.angle_beta   90.00
_cell.angle_gamma   90.00
#
_symmetry.space_group_name_H-M   'P 1'
#
loop_
_entity.id
_entity.type
_entity.pdbx_description
1 polymer ?
#
loop_
_entity_poly.entity_id
_entity_poly.type
_entity_poly.pdbx_seq_one_letter_code
_entity_poly.pdbx_strand_id
1 'polypeptide(L)'
;MNKYLMIIIAAACLSLSSCTQCSTSTTDEEEPTYKSQSYKLVEKHINEMATNPWDKSVYLEIRDKQISMLKKNSERMSASTLLETEYSKLLVRDANTILHSGCVASNSHSLFKSLFDELKAYPQVPGLDDIKTLKKLHDDAESFTQTAVGRQSVSSYRTSYDKSHETTKMAEAKKFLGNSKIKCIAIRKKMENLSQSSAYESRRKAYCQSVVSFYLQCTNPAKSELNAAKANLGVYNGDTSSWKEQLEEHYKELNKKDDE
;
A
#
# COMPACT_ATOMS: atom_id res chain seq x y z
N MET A 1 -21.07 14.66 1.29
CA MET A 1 -21.38 14.37 -0.13
C MET A 1 -20.12 14.58 -0.96
N ASN A 2 -19.62 13.54 -1.63
CA ASN A 2 -18.35 13.61 -2.36
C ASN A 2 -18.52 14.53 -3.58
N LYS A 3 -17.79 15.66 -3.65
CA LYS A 3 -18.01 16.73 -4.66
C LYS A 3 -17.94 16.26 -6.11
N TYR A 4 -17.36 15.09 -6.36
CA TYR A 4 -17.15 14.51 -7.69
C TYR A 4 -18.28 13.59 -8.14
N LEU A 5 -19.07 13.10 -7.18
CA LEU A 5 -20.36 12.49 -7.43
C LEU A 5 -21.31 13.51 -8.09
N MET A 6 -21.24 14.79 -7.68
CA MET A 6 -21.94 15.90 -8.34
C MET A 6 -21.49 16.12 -9.79
N ILE A 7 -20.28 15.72 -10.19
CA ILE A 7 -19.79 15.87 -11.57
C ILE A 7 -20.39 14.80 -12.48
N ILE A 8 -20.47 13.53 -12.02
CA ILE A 8 -21.18 12.47 -12.77
C ILE A 8 -22.68 12.79 -12.86
N ILE A 9 -23.27 13.29 -11.77
CA ILE A 9 -24.67 13.77 -11.76
C ILE A 9 -24.86 14.95 -12.72
N ALA A 10 -23.95 15.93 -12.72
CA ALA A 10 -24.03 17.09 -13.61
C ALA A 10 -23.87 16.69 -15.08
N ALA A 11 -22.94 15.77 -15.40
CA ALA A 11 -22.76 15.23 -16.75
C ALA A 11 -24.00 14.47 -17.24
N ALA A 12 -24.63 13.69 -16.36
CA ALA A 12 -25.90 13.01 -16.63
C ALA A 12 -27.10 13.99 -16.74
N CYS A 13 -27.11 15.07 -15.98
CA CYS A 13 -28.13 16.13 -16.09
C CYS A 13 -27.93 16.98 -17.35
N LEU A 14 -26.69 17.23 -17.76
CA LEU A 14 -26.35 18.02 -18.95
C LEU A 14 -26.72 17.28 -20.24
N SER A 15 -26.51 15.96 -20.32
CA SER A 15 -26.94 15.13 -21.45
C SER A 15 -28.46 14.99 -21.57
N LEU A 16 -29.21 15.17 -20.48
CA LEU A 16 -30.67 15.25 -20.46
C LEU A 16 -31.23 16.65 -20.73
N SER A 17 -30.38 17.69 -20.73
CA SER A 17 -30.79 19.10 -20.88
C SER A 17 -30.63 19.65 -22.30
N SER A 18 -30.03 18.92 -23.23
CA SER A 18 -29.80 19.37 -24.62
C SER A 18 -30.95 19.06 -25.59
N CYS A 19 -32.18 18.94 -25.09
CA CYS A 19 -33.40 18.92 -25.91
C CYS A 19 -34.39 19.99 -25.44
N THR A 20 -34.04 21.25 -25.65
CA THR A 20 -35.03 22.35 -25.62
C THR A 20 -34.83 23.23 -26.84
N GLN A 21 -35.22 22.70 -28.01
CA GLN A 21 -35.74 23.51 -29.13
C GLN A 21 -36.36 22.60 -30.18
N CYS A 22 -37.66 22.32 -30.02
CA CYS A 22 -38.63 22.22 -31.12
C CYS A 22 -40.01 22.55 -30.54
N SER A 23 -40.75 23.35 -31.29
CA SER A 23 -41.84 24.22 -30.89
C SER A 23 -43.23 23.57 -30.76
N THR A 24 -44.01 24.11 -29.82
CA THR A 24 -45.46 24.44 -29.85
C THR A 24 -46.57 23.38 -29.85
N SER A 25 -47.47 23.56 -28.86
CA SER A 25 -48.86 23.07 -28.71
C SER A 25 -49.00 21.55 -28.42
N THR A 26 -49.75 21.06 -27.44
CA THR A 26 -51.07 21.43 -26.90
C THR A 26 -51.19 20.96 -25.43
N THR A 27 -52.26 21.41 -24.77
CA THR A 27 -52.67 21.25 -23.38
C THR A 27 -53.03 19.82 -22.94
N ASP A 28 -53.07 19.66 -21.60
CA ASP A 28 -53.79 18.67 -20.79
C ASP A 28 -53.26 17.23 -20.72
N GLU A 29 -52.30 17.01 -19.83
CA GLU A 29 -52.46 16.28 -18.55
C GLU A 29 -51.07 16.28 -17.87
N GLU A 30 -50.95 16.87 -16.68
CA GLU A 30 -49.71 16.80 -15.89
C GLU A 30 -49.49 15.35 -15.40
N GLU A 31 -48.86 14.52 -16.24
CA GLU A 31 -48.13 13.36 -15.74
C GLU A 31 -46.98 13.86 -14.84
N PRO A 32 -46.72 13.21 -13.68
CA PRO A 32 -45.60 13.58 -12.84
C PRO A 32 -44.29 13.38 -13.62
N THR A 33 -43.76 14.49 -14.10
CA THR A 33 -42.54 14.61 -14.89
C THR A 33 -41.47 13.58 -14.50
N TYR A 34 -41.07 12.79 -15.51
CA TYR A 34 -39.97 11.81 -15.51
C TYR A 34 -38.66 12.28 -14.82
N LYS A 35 -38.49 13.58 -14.60
CA LYS A 35 -37.41 14.19 -13.81
C LYS A 35 -37.34 13.67 -12.36
N SER A 36 -38.47 13.38 -11.71
CA SER A 36 -38.56 13.02 -10.29
C SER A 36 -38.06 11.60 -9.97
N GLN A 37 -38.48 10.60 -10.77
CA GLN A 37 -38.06 9.22 -10.56
C GLN A 37 -36.59 8.99 -10.93
N SER A 38 -36.12 9.64 -12.00
CA SER A 38 -34.72 9.59 -12.44
C SER A 38 -33.77 10.11 -11.34
N TYR A 39 -34.16 11.20 -10.65
CA TYR A 39 -33.37 11.78 -9.56
C TYR A 39 -33.29 10.87 -8.33
N LYS A 40 -34.43 10.33 -7.87
CA LYS A 40 -34.46 9.39 -6.72
C LYS A 40 -33.71 8.09 -7.01
N LEU A 41 -33.75 7.62 -8.26
CA LEU A 41 -32.99 6.44 -8.67
C LEU A 41 -31.49 6.73 -8.62
N VAL A 42 -31.05 7.86 -9.19
CA VAL A 42 -29.66 8.32 -9.14
C VAL A 42 -29.20 8.50 -7.70
N GLU A 43 -30.00 9.11 -6.82
CA GLU A 43 -29.69 9.35 -5.40
C GLU A 43 -29.57 8.07 -4.56
N LYS A 44 -30.38 7.04 -4.87
CA LYS A 44 -30.23 5.70 -4.26
C LYS A 44 -28.92 5.03 -4.68
N HIS A 45 -28.60 5.03 -5.98
CA HIS A 45 -27.38 4.40 -6.50
C HIS A 45 -26.10 5.16 -6.10
N ILE A 46 -26.23 6.46 -5.86
CA ILE A 46 -25.21 7.31 -5.23
C ILE A 46 -24.82 6.83 -3.83
N ASN A 47 -25.79 6.43 -3.02
CA ASN A 47 -25.55 5.93 -1.68
C ASN A 47 -24.97 4.50 -1.70
N GLU A 48 -25.32 3.70 -2.71
CA GLU A 48 -24.76 2.37 -2.95
C GLU A 48 -23.29 2.45 -3.45
N MET A 49 -22.97 3.38 -4.34
CA MET A 49 -21.57 3.66 -4.71
C MET A 49 -20.74 4.21 -3.55
N ALA A 50 -21.35 4.95 -2.62
CA ALA A 50 -20.62 5.47 -1.45
C ALA A 50 -20.14 4.39 -0.49
N THR A 51 -20.70 3.17 -0.55
CA THR A 51 -20.33 2.04 0.31
C THR A 51 -19.20 1.17 -0.28
N ASN A 52 -19.05 1.11 -1.61
CA ASN A 52 -17.87 0.56 -2.29
C ASN A 52 -17.65 1.24 -3.67
N PRO A 53 -16.89 2.35 -3.74
CA PRO A 53 -16.91 3.28 -4.88
C PRO A 53 -16.31 2.74 -6.19
N TRP A 54 -15.77 1.52 -6.18
CA TRP A 54 -15.10 0.90 -7.32
C TRP A 54 -15.73 -0.43 -7.72
N ASP A 55 -16.87 -0.81 -7.14
CA ASP A 55 -17.60 -1.99 -7.58
C ASP A 55 -18.08 -1.80 -9.03
N LYS A 56 -17.41 -2.50 -9.95
CA LYS A 56 -17.72 -2.47 -11.37
C LYS A 56 -19.16 -2.87 -11.63
N SER A 57 -19.72 -3.80 -10.86
CA SER A 57 -21.11 -4.26 -11.04
C SER A 57 -22.11 -3.13 -10.80
N VAL A 58 -21.88 -2.33 -9.76
CA VAL A 58 -22.69 -1.15 -9.43
C VAL A 58 -22.54 -0.07 -10.50
N TYR A 59 -21.30 0.19 -10.97
CA TYR A 59 -21.07 1.14 -12.07
C TYR A 59 -21.79 0.71 -13.37
N LEU A 60 -21.67 -0.55 -13.75
CA LEU A 60 -22.31 -1.10 -14.95
C LEU A 60 -23.83 -0.99 -14.86
N GLU A 61 -24.42 -1.31 -13.71
CA GLU A 61 -25.87 -1.18 -13.49
C GLU A 61 -26.35 0.26 -13.68
N ILE A 62 -25.62 1.25 -13.14
CA ILE A 62 -25.95 2.67 -13.29
C ILE A 62 -25.80 3.12 -14.75
N ARG A 63 -24.68 2.74 -15.39
CA ARG A 63 -24.41 3.07 -16.78
C ARG A 63 -25.52 2.54 -17.68
N ASP A 64 -25.87 1.26 -17.53
CA ASP A 64 -26.86 0.60 -18.37
C ASP A 64 -28.26 1.20 -18.16
N LYS A 65 -28.62 1.52 -16.91
CA LYS A 65 -29.86 2.27 -16.61
C LYS A 65 -29.88 3.64 -17.27
N GLN A 66 -28.80 4.43 -17.16
CA GLN A 66 -28.76 5.76 -17.79
C GLN A 66 -28.78 5.71 -19.32
N ILE A 67 -28.08 4.75 -19.93
CA ILE A 67 -28.10 4.55 -21.38
C ILE A 67 -29.50 4.13 -21.86
N SER A 68 -30.19 3.27 -21.10
CA SER A 68 -31.52 2.78 -21.47
C SER A 68 -32.59 3.88 -21.56
N MET A 69 -32.39 4.99 -20.85
CA MET A 69 -33.30 6.14 -20.85
C MET A 69 -33.14 7.03 -22.11
N LEU A 70 -32.07 6.86 -22.87
CA LEU A 70 -31.80 7.66 -24.07
C LEU A 70 -32.48 7.02 -25.29
N LYS A 71 -33.10 7.85 -26.14
CA LYS A 71 -33.87 7.37 -27.29
C LYS A 71 -33.02 7.19 -28.54
N LYS A 72 -31.98 8.02 -28.76
CA LYS A 72 -31.15 7.95 -29.98
C LYS A 72 -29.85 7.17 -29.73
N ASN A 73 -29.44 6.38 -30.73
CA ASN A 73 -28.19 5.61 -30.65
C ASN A 73 -26.93 6.49 -30.55
N SER A 74 -26.90 7.64 -31.21
CA SER A 74 -25.78 8.59 -31.09
C SER A 74 -25.65 9.17 -29.68
N GLU A 75 -26.77 9.44 -29.02
CA GLU A 75 -26.83 9.92 -27.62
C GLU A 75 -26.35 8.82 -26.66
N ARG A 76 -26.79 7.57 -26.88
CA ARG A 76 -26.33 6.40 -26.11
C ARG A 76 -24.82 6.19 -26.18
N MET A 77 -24.24 6.22 -27.38
CA MET A 77 -22.79 6.06 -27.56
C MET A 77 -21.99 7.21 -26.92
N SER A 78 -22.49 8.44 -27.05
CA SER A 78 -21.85 9.62 -26.45
C SER A 78 -21.89 9.56 -24.92
N ALA A 79 -23.04 9.19 -24.34
CA ALA A 79 -23.20 9.03 -22.90
C ALA A 79 -22.34 7.87 -22.35
N SER A 80 -22.28 6.74 -23.06
CA SER A 80 -21.42 5.60 -22.68
C SER A 80 -19.95 6.02 -22.60
N THR A 81 -19.45 6.68 -23.65
CA THR A 81 -18.05 7.16 -23.70
C THR A 81 -17.74 8.13 -22.56
N LEU A 82 -18.65 9.06 -22.27
CA LEU A 82 -18.49 10.04 -21.19
C LEU A 82 -18.47 9.37 -19.81
N LEU A 83 -19.41 8.46 -19.55
CA LEU A 83 -19.48 7.72 -18.28
C LEU A 83 -18.25 6.84 -18.06
N GLU A 84 -17.72 6.18 -19.10
CA GLU A 84 -16.48 5.40 -19.02
C GLU A 84 -15.26 6.29 -18.77
N THR A 85 -15.21 7.45 -19.43
CA THR A 85 -14.14 8.44 -19.22
C THR A 85 -14.14 8.95 -17.79
N GLU A 86 -15.29 9.36 -17.25
CA GLU A 86 -15.37 9.88 -15.88
C GLU A 86 -15.11 8.80 -14.82
N TYR A 87 -15.60 7.58 -15.02
CA TYR A 87 -15.30 6.45 -14.14
C TYR A 87 -13.80 6.16 -14.09
N SER A 88 -13.14 6.13 -15.25
CA SER A 88 -11.69 5.89 -15.30
C SER A 88 -10.87 6.98 -14.60
N LYS A 89 -11.26 8.26 -14.71
CA LYS A 89 -10.64 9.36 -13.98
C LYS A 89 -10.77 9.19 -12.47
N LEU A 90 -11.92 8.73 -11.98
CA LEU A 90 -12.12 8.42 -10.56
C LEU A 90 -11.20 7.31 -10.10
N LEU A 91 -11.10 6.21 -10.87
CA LEU A 91 -10.19 5.11 -10.57
C LEU A 91 -8.72 5.60 -10.47
N VAL A 92 -8.27 6.42 -11.42
CA VAL A 92 -6.91 6.99 -11.43
C VAL A 92 -6.65 7.88 -10.21
N ARG A 93 -7.60 8.77 -9.88
CA ARG A 93 -7.49 9.64 -8.70
C ARG A 93 -7.37 8.82 -7.41
N ASP A 94 -8.19 7.79 -7.27
CA ASP A 94 -8.28 7.00 -6.05
C ASP A 94 -7.07 6.06 -5.91
N ALA A 95 -6.56 5.48 -7.01
CA ALA A 95 -5.26 4.81 -7.04
C ALA A 95 -4.14 5.72 -6.52
N ASN A 96 -4.04 6.94 -7.05
CA ASN A 96 -3.02 7.90 -6.63
C ASN A 96 -3.18 8.29 -5.16
N THR A 97 -4.41 8.44 -4.69
CA THR A 97 -4.70 8.73 -3.28
C THR A 97 -4.21 7.57 -2.41
N ILE A 98 -4.57 6.32 -2.72
CA ILE A 98 -4.15 5.17 -1.92
C ILE A 98 -2.62 5.03 -1.91
N LEU A 99 -1.96 5.16 -3.06
CA LEU A 99 -0.50 5.09 -3.19
C LEU A 99 0.25 6.23 -2.50
N HIS A 100 -0.38 7.38 -2.30
CA HIS A 100 0.25 8.54 -1.67
C HIS A 100 -0.08 8.69 -0.18
N SER A 101 -1.30 8.41 0.26
CA SER A 101 -1.75 8.67 1.63
C SER A 101 -2.30 7.43 2.36
N GLY A 102 -2.70 6.38 1.62
CA GLY A 102 -3.55 5.31 2.15
C GLY A 102 -2.84 4.08 2.71
N CYS A 103 -1.54 3.85 2.49
CA CYS A 103 -0.89 2.58 2.84
C CYS A 103 -0.71 2.31 4.36
N VAL A 104 -1.37 3.07 5.23
CA VAL A 104 -1.31 2.93 6.69
C VAL A 104 -2.19 1.80 7.22
N ALA A 105 -3.20 1.34 6.47
CA ALA A 105 -4.07 0.23 6.87
C ALA A 105 -3.78 -1.05 6.06
N SER A 106 -3.81 -2.21 6.73
CA SER A 106 -3.71 -3.55 6.09
C SER A 106 -4.70 -3.71 4.94
N ASN A 107 -5.87 -3.09 5.06
CA ASN A 107 -6.98 -3.22 4.11
C ASN A 107 -6.77 -2.35 2.86
N SER A 108 -5.89 -1.34 2.90
CA SER A 108 -5.62 -0.46 1.76
C SER A 108 -4.90 -1.18 0.62
N HIS A 109 -4.13 -2.23 0.92
CA HIS A 109 -3.44 -3.02 -0.10
C HIS A 109 -4.39 -3.88 -0.92
N SER A 110 -5.38 -4.52 -0.28
CA SER A 110 -6.41 -5.29 -0.98
C SER A 110 -7.31 -4.38 -1.81
N LEU A 111 -7.69 -3.22 -1.26
CA LEU A 111 -8.48 -2.20 -1.97
C LEU A 111 -7.72 -1.66 -3.19
N PHE A 112 -6.43 -1.33 -3.02
CA PHE A 112 -5.61 -0.89 -4.15
C PHE A 112 -5.47 -1.99 -5.21
N LYS A 113 -5.31 -3.25 -4.81
CA LYS A 113 -5.22 -4.37 -5.76
C LYS A 113 -6.49 -4.48 -6.60
N SER A 114 -7.67 -4.51 -5.96
CA SER A 114 -8.96 -4.56 -6.66
C SER A 114 -9.15 -3.37 -7.61
N LEU A 115 -8.84 -2.16 -7.14
CA LEU A 115 -8.93 -0.95 -7.95
C LEU A 115 -7.92 -0.94 -9.12
N PHE A 116 -6.72 -1.43 -8.90
CA PHE A 116 -5.68 -1.49 -9.92
C PHE A 116 -5.99 -2.56 -10.98
N ASP A 117 -6.59 -3.68 -10.59
CA ASP A 117 -7.07 -4.70 -11.54
C ASP A 117 -8.21 -4.14 -12.40
N GLU A 118 -9.12 -3.36 -11.83
CA GLU A 118 -10.16 -2.66 -12.60
C GLU A 118 -9.56 -1.63 -13.57
N LEU A 119 -8.56 -0.85 -13.15
CA LEU A 119 -7.83 0.10 -14.00
C LEU A 119 -7.18 -0.55 -15.23
N LYS A 120 -6.74 -1.81 -15.14
CA LYS A 120 -6.13 -2.53 -16.28
C LYS A 120 -7.11 -2.76 -17.42
N ALA A 121 -8.42 -2.76 -17.16
CA ALA A 121 -9.44 -2.85 -18.19
C ALA A 121 -9.53 -1.58 -19.05
N TYR A 122 -8.87 -0.49 -18.64
CA TYR A 122 -8.88 0.80 -19.32
C TYR A 122 -7.46 1.27 -19.67
N PRO A 123 -6.72 0.56 -20.55
CA PRO A 123 -5.31 0.85 -20.85
C PRO A 123 -5.08 2.23 -21.48
N GLN A 124 -6.09 2.79 -22.15
CA GLN A 124 -6.05 4.08 -22.83
C GLN A 124 -6.16 5.30 -21.88
N VAL A 125 -6.31 5.08 -20.56
CA VAL A 125 -6.58 6.16 -19.62
C VAL A 125 -5.29 6.92 -19.26
N PRO A 126 -5.27 8.25 -19.44
CA PRO A 126 -4.14 9.08 -19.02
C PRO A 126 -3.82 8.91 -17.53
N GLY A 127 -2.54 8.69 -17.20
CA GLY A 127 -2.06 8.52 -15.82
C GLY A 127 -1.98 7.07 -15.33
N LEU A 128 -2.46 6.09 -16.10
CA LEU A 128 -2.32 4.67 -15.75
C LEU A 128 -0.86 4.22 -15.65
N ASP A 129 0.00 4.68 -16.57
CA ASP A 129 1.42 4.31 -16.57
C ASP A 129 2.19 4.92 -15.39
N ASP A 130 1.80 6.11 -14.95
CA ASP A 130 2.31 6.70 -13.70
C ASP A 130 1.91 5.86 -12.49
N ILE A 131 0.65 5.39 -12.44
CA ILE A 131 0.18 4.49 -11.37
C ILE A 131 0.96 3.17 -11.39
N LYS A 132 1.19 2.56 -12.56
CA LYS A 132 2.04 1.35 -12.69
C LYS A 132 3.44 1.60 -12.13
N THR A 133 4.04 2.73 -12.49
CA THR A 133 5.38 3.12 -12.04
C THR A 133 5.41 3.33 -10.52
N LEU A 134 4.42 4.04 -9.98
CA LEU A 134 4.29 4.29 -8.55
C LEU A 134 4.06 3.01 -7.76
N LYS A 135 3.21 2.10 -8.27
CA LYS A 135 2.99 0.78 -7.68
C LYS A 135 4.29 -0.02 -7.63
N LYS A 136 5.02 -0.12 -8.75
CA LYS A 136 6.28 -0.84 -8.79
C LYS A 136 7.27 -0.28 -7.77
N LEU A 137 7.40 1.04 -7.72
CA LEU A 137 8.27 1.72 -6.76
C LEU A 137 7.85 1.45 -5.30
N HIS A 138 6.55 1.37 -5.04
CA HIS A 138 5.99 1.01 -3.74
C HIS A 138 6.31 -0.45 -3.39
N ASP A 139 6.06 -1.40 -4.31
CA ASP A 139 6.35 -2.82 -4.11
C ASP A 139 7.85 -3.06 -3.86
N ASP A 140 8.73 -2.39 -4.63
CA ASP A 140 10.18 -2.45 -4.46
C ASP A 140 10.61 -1.93 -3.08
N ALA A 141 10.04 -0.80 -2.65
CA ALA A 141 10.30 -0.21 -1.35
C ALA A 141 9.81 -1.10 -0.19
N GLU A 142 8.62 -1.68 -0.32
CA GLU A 142 8.07 -2.59 0.70
C GLU A 142 8.91 -3.88 0.79
N SER A 143 9.27 -4.49 -0.35
CA SER A 143 10.15 -5.65 -0.42
C SER A 143 11.52 -5.38 0.22
N PHE A 144 12.10 -4.20 -0.06
CA PHE A 144 13.32 -3.76 0.60
C PHE A 144 13.14 -3.69 2.13
N THR A 145 12.04 -3.12 2.63
CA THR A 145 11.82 -3.05 4.09
C THR A 145 11.68 -4.44 4.73
N GLN A 146 11.01 -5.38 4.07
CA GLN A 146 10.85 -6.75 4.57
C GLN A 146 12.20 -7.50 4.60
N THR A 147 13.00 -7.39 3.54
CA THR A 147 14.33 -8.01 3.48
C THR A 147 15.32 -7.37 4.45
N ALA A 148 15.20 -6.06 4.69
CA ALA A 148 16.00 -5.33 5.66
C ALA A 148 15.75 -5.79 7.10
N VAL A 149 14.48 -6.06 7.45
CA VAL A 149 14.05 -6.54 8.79
C VAL A 149 14.30 -8.05 8.96
N GLY A 150 14.06 -8.88 7.94
CA GLY A 150 14.18 -10.35 8.02
C GLY A 150 15.60 -10.88 8.27
N ARG A 151 16.64 -10.09 7.94
CA ARG A 151 18.05 -10.46 8.17
C ARG A 151 18.55 -10.26 9.60
N GLN A 152 17.66 -9.96 10.55
CA GLN A 152 17.97 -9.94 11.98
C GLN A 152 17.84 -11.32 12.65
N SER A 153 17.30 -12.32 11.95
CA SER A 153 17.18 -13.67 12.47
C SER A 153 18.56 -14.34 12.57
N VAL A 154 19.01 -14.55 13.80
CA VAL A 154 20.22 -15.34 14.08
C VAL A 154 19.80 -16.80 14.11
N SER A 155 20.15 -17.55 13.05
CA SER A 155 19.94 -19.01 13.01
C SER A 155 21.10 -19.79 13.64
N SER A 156 22.27 -19.17 13.83
CA SER A 156 23.44 -19.78 14.46
C SER A 156 24.45 -18.73 14.96
N TYR A 157 25.36 -19.10 15.86
CA TYR A 157 26.49 -18.25 16.32
C TYR A 157 27.46 -17.84 15.22
N ARG A 158 27.48 -18.61 14.13
CA ARG A 158 28.42 -18.40 13.01
C ARG A 158 27.86 -17.45 11.96
N THR A 159 26.57 -17.10 12.06
CA THR A 159 26.03 -16.00 11.27
C THR A 159 26.85 -14.76 11.63
N SER A 160 27.50 -14.16 10.64
CA SER A 160 28.30 -12.96 10.82
C SER A 160 27.45 -11.72 10.57
N TYR A 161 27.63 -10.70 11.40
CA TYR A 161 26.98 -9.42 11.14
C TYR A 161 27.65 -8.70 9.96
N ASP A 162 26.97 -8.63 8.83
CA ASP A 162 27.48 -7.92 7.66
C ASP A 162 27.29 -6.39 7.81
N LYS A 163 28.31 -5.74 8.39
CA LYS A 163 28.36 -4.28 8.56
C LYS A 163 28.33 -3.53 7.23
N SER A 164 28.94 -4.10 6.18
CA SER A 164 28.99 -3.48 4.86
C SER A 164 27.58 -3.43 4.25
N HIS A 165 26.81 -4.51 4.43
CA HIS A 165 25.44 -4.62 3.98
C HIS A 165 24.50 -3.62 4.67
N GLU A 166 24.70 -3.32 5.96
CA GLU A 166 23.89 -2.31 6.65
C GLU A 166 24.17 -0.88 6.17
N THR A 167 25.43 -0.58 5.84
CA THR A 167 25.79 0.71 5.23
C THR A 167 25.11 0.86 3.87
N THR A 168 25.11 -0.21 3.07
CA THR A 168 24.37 -0.28 1.79
C THR A 168 22.87 -0.10 2.00
N LYS A 169 22.25 -0.79 2.95
CA LYS A 169 20.81 -0.61 3.27
C LYS A 169 20.49 0.82 3.66
N MET A 170 21.30 1.46 4.49
CA MET A 170 21.08 2.87 4.85
C MET A 170 21.18 3.78 3.63
N ALA A 171 22.15 3.56 2.75
CA ALA A 171 22.29 4.32 1.51
C ALA A 171 21.09 4.10 0.56
N GLU A 172 20.61 2.87 0.41
CA GLU A 172 19.43 2.52 -0.38
C GLU A 172 18.15 3.13 0.21
N ALA A 173 17.96 3.06 1.52
CA ALA A 173 16.85 3.72 2.20
C ALA A 173 16.85 5.24 1.96
N LYS A 174 18.02 5.89 2.02
CA LYS A 174 18.18 7.32 1.68
C LYS A 174 17.84 7.59 0.21
N LYS A 175 18.23 6.71 -0.71
CA LYS A 175 17.89 6.81 -2.13
C LYS A 175 16.38 6.75 -2.35
N PHE A 176 15.68 5.85 -1.65
CA PHE A 176 14.21 5.79 -1.67
C PHE A 176 13.58 7.06 -1.11
N LEU A 177 14.08 7.59 0.01
CA LEU A 177 13.57 8.84 0.60
C LEU A 177 13.79 10.07 -0.29
N GLY A 178 14.89 10.10 -1.05
CA GLY A 178 15.20 11.13 -2.04
C GLY A 178 14.32 11.06 -3.30
N ASN A 179 13.59 9.96 -3.51
CA ASN A 179 12.63 9.85 -4.60
C ASN A 179 11.31 10.54 -4.24
N SER A 180 11.07 11.73 -4.81
CA SER A 180 9.87 12.55 -4.54
C SER A 180 8.54 11.89 -4.94
N LYS A 181 8.58 10.81 -5.75
CA LYS A 181 7.39 10.03 -6.11
C LYS A 181 6.91 9.12 -4.97
N ILE A 182 7.78 8.75 -4.03
CA ILE A 182 7.40 7.99 -2.82
C ILE A 182 6.80 8.94 -1.80
N LYS A 183 5.48 9.07 -1.85
CA LYS A 183 4.70 9.88 -0.90
C LYS A 183 4.03 9.07 0.20
N CYS A 184 3.88 7.76 0.02
CA CYS A 184 3.24 6.87 1.00
C CYS A 184 3.85 7.05 2.39
N ILE A 185 3.08 7.60 3.33
CA ILE A 185 3.55 7.94 4.69
C ILE A 185 4.10 6.71 5.41
N ALA A 186 3.46 5.55 5.27
CA ALA A 186 3.90 4.31 5.91
C ALA A 186 5.27 3.85 5.40
N ILE A 187 5.46 3.80 4.07
CA ILE A 187 6.76 3.46 3.47
C ILE A 187 7.81 4.49 3.86
N ARG A 188 7.49 5.78 3.76
CA ARG A 188 8.44 6.85 4.13
C ARG A 188 8.91 6.69 5.57
N LYS A 189 8.00 6.45 6.53
CA LYS A 189 8.36 6.19 7.93
C LYS A 189 9.23 4.95 8.09
N LYS A 190 8.92 3.84 7.40
CA LYS A 190 9.78 2.63 7.41
C LYS A 190 11.18 2.94 6.89
N MET A 191 11.29 3.67 5.78
CA MET A 191 12.56 4.06 5.18
C MET A 191 13.33 5.07 6.04
N GLU A 192 12.65 6.04 6.65
CA GLU A 192 13.23 6.99 7.62
C GLU A 192 13.87 6.22 8.77
N ASN A 193 13.13 5.28 9.37
CA ASN A 193 13.66 4.40 10.42
C ASN A 193 14.86 3.56 9.94
N LEU A 194 14.84 3.05 8.70
CA LEU A 194 15.99 2.29 8.17
C LEU A 194 17.22 3.18 7.92
N SER A 195 17.00 4.44 7.51
CA SER A 195 18.04 5.41 7.16
C SER A 195 18.74 6.05 8.36
N GLN A 196 18.12 6.01 9.54
CA GLN A 196 18.66 6.58 10.77
C GLN A 196 19.79 5.73 11.34
N SER A 197 20.90 6.38 11.70
CA SER A 197 22.04 5.73 12.36
C SER A 197 21.70 5.21 13.76
N SER A 198 20.80 5.88 14.49
CA SER A 198 20.30 5.43 15.79
C SER A 198 19.53 4.11 15.70
N ALA A 199 18.75 3.94 14.63
CA ALA A 199 18.05 2.70 14.36
C ALA A 199 19.04 1.58 14.01
N TYR A 200 20.12 1.87 13.30
CA TYR A 200 21.20 0.90 13.06
C TYR A 200 21.82 0.38 14.37
N GLU A 201 22.14 1.26 15.33
CA GLU A 201 22.65 0.82 16.64
C GLU A 201 21.62 -0.02 17.41
N SER A 202 20.34 0.31 17.30
CA SER A 202 19.26 -0.48 17.91
C SER A 202 19.15 -1.89 17.29
N ARG A 203 19.28 -2.00 15.96
CA ARG A 203 19.31 -3.29 15.24
C ARG A 203 20.53 -4.13 15.62
N ARG A 204 21.70 -3.50 15.75
CA ARG A 204 22.94 -4.16 16.21
C ARG A 204 22.80 -4.73 17.62
N LYS A 205 22.22 -3.94 18.52
CA LYS A 205 21.95 -4.38 19.89
C LYS A 205 21.04 -5.61 19.90
N ALA A 206 19.93 -5.58 19.14
CA ALA A 206 18.99 -6.70 19.04
C ALA A 206 19.63 -7.97 18.44
N TYR A 207 20.48 -7.81 17.43
CA TYR A 207 21.27 -8.92 16.87
C TYR A 207 22.18 -9.56 17.93
N CYS A 208 22.95 -8.74 18.66
CA CYS A 208 23.84 -9.23 19.72
C CYS A 208 23.07 -9.94 20.83
N GLN A 209 21.93 -9.39 21.24
CA GLN A 209 21.01 -10.03 22.20
C GLN A 209 20.54 -11.41 21.72
N SER A 210 20.23 -11.53 20.43
CA SER A 210 19.78 -12.79 19.84
C SER A 210 20.91 -13.84 19.81
N VAL A 211 22.14 -13.44 19.47
CA VAL A 211 23.33 -14.32 19.55
C VAL A 211 23.54 -14.83 20.97
N VAL A 212 23.46 -13.95 21.97
CA VAL A 212 23.64 -14.31 23.39
C VAL A 212 22.53 -15.27 23.82
N SER A 213 21.27 -14.92 23.56
CA SER A 213 20.12 -15.74 23.92
C SER A 213 20.22 -17.15 23.31
N PHE A 214 20.58 -17.24 22.03
CA PHE A 214 20.80 -18.52 21.37
C PHE A 214 21.88 -19.33 22.13
N TYR A 215 22.98 -18.70 22.52
CA TYR A 215 24.14 -19.39 23.13
C TYR A 215 23.83 -19.96 24.48
N LEU A 216 23.09 -19.19 25.29
CA LEU A 216 22.65 -19.61 26.61
C LEU A 216 21.65 -20.78 26.57
N GLN A 217 21.07 -21.08 25.40
CA GLN A 217 20.21 -22.26 25.20
C GLN A 217 20.99 -23.52 24.80
N CYS A 218 22.28 -23.42 24.48
CA CYS A 218 23.11 -24.59 24.15
C CYS A 218 23.42 -25.41 25.40
N THR A 219 23.39 -26.74 25.25
CA THR A 219 23.65 -27.70 26.34
C THR A 219 25.08 -28.24 26.37
N ASN A 220 25.82 -28.20 25.25
CA ASN A 220 27.22 -28.62 25.17
C ASN A 220 27.99 -27.75 24.14
N PRO A 221 28.20 -26.45 24.41
CA PRO A 221 28.84 -25.57 23.45
C PRO A 221 30.36 -25.79 23.41
N ALA A 222 30.93 -25.90 22.21
CA ALA A 222 32.37 -25.96 22.03
C ALA A 222 33.03 -24.60 22.31
N LYS A 223 34.33 -24.58 22.66
CA LYS A 223 35.08 -23.32 22.88
C LYS A 223 35.07 -22.41 21.64
N SER A 224 35.08 -23.00 20.45
CA SER A 224 34.99 -22.27 19.18
C SER A 224 33.65 -21.52 19.02
N GLU A 225 32.56 -22.04 19.59
CA GLU A 225 31.25 -21.40 19.57
C GLU A 225 31.17 -20.23 20.54
N LEU A 226 31.78 -20.36 21.72
CA LEU A 226 31.97 -19.23 22.65
C LEU A 226 32.71 -18.08 21.97
N ASN A 227 33.81 -18.40 21.27
CA ASN A 227 34.61 -17.43 20.55
C ASN A 227 33.82 -16.77 19.41
N ALA A 228 33.00 -17.54 18.68
CA ALA A 228 32.12 -17.01 17.63
C ALA A 228 31.05 -16.06 18.19
N ALA A 229 30.39 -16.42 19.30
CA ALA A 229 29.43 -15.55 19.97
C ALA A 229 30.07 -14.23 20.44
N LYS A 230 31.25 -14.30 21.07
CA LYS A 230 32.02 -13.11 21.49
C LYS A 230 32.49 -12.25 20.32
N ALA A 231 32.93 -12.87 19.22
CA ALA A 231 33.33 -12.15 18.02
C ALA A 231 32.15 -11.35 17.45
N ASN A 232 30.94 -11.92 17.46
CA ASN A 232 29.72 -11.22 17.09
C ASN A 232 29.40 -10.04 18.02
N LEU A 233 29.68 -10.12 19.32
CA LEU A 233 29.53 -8.96 20.22
C LEU A 233 30.50 -7.82 19.87
N GLY A 234 31.69 -8.14 19.35
CA GLY A 234 32.68 -7.15 18.94
C GLY A 234 32.23 -6.23 17.79
N VAL A 235 31.10 -6.54 17.14
CA VAL A 235 30.52 -5.65 16.13
C VAL A 235 29.70 -4.51 16.76
N TYR A 236 29.25 -4.62 18.01
CA TYR A 236 28.47 -3.58 18.69
C TYR A 236 29.39 -2.51 19.29
N ASN A 237 29.06 -1.23 19.12
CA ASN A 237 29.88 -0.11 19.59
C ASN A 237 29.60 0.27 21.05
N GLY A 238 28.62 -0.38 21.71
CA GLY A 238 28.30 -0.14 23.12
C GLY A 238 29.04 -1.09 24.07
N ASP A 239 28.75 -0.95 25.37
CA ASP A 239 29.28 -1.88 26.37
C ASP A 239 28.70 -3.30 26.17
N THR A 240 29.60 -4.28 26.16
CA THR A 240 29.30 -5.70 25.93
C THR A 240 29.77 -6.59 27.09
N SER A 241 30.26 -6.00 28.18
CA SER A 241 30.95 -6.72 29.26
C SER A 241 30.05 -7.76 29.91
N SER A 242 28.81 -7.40 30.26
CA SER A 242 27.84 -8.32 30.88
C SER A 242 27.48 -9.52 29.99
N TRP A 243 27.30 -9.30 28.69
CA TRP A 243 27.07 -10.41 27.76
C TRP A 243 28.28 -11.32 27.63
N LYS A 244 29.50 -10.78 27.59
CA LYS A 244 30.72 -11.60 27.52
C LYS A 244 30.88 -12.46 28.77
N GLU A 245 30.56 -11.91 29.94
CA GLU A 245 30.57 -12.63 31.23
C GLU A 245 29.54 -13.76 31.23
N GLN A 246 28.28 -13.48 30.87
CA GLN A 246 27.22 -14.50 30.77
C GLN A 246 27.61 -15.68 29.87
N LEU A 247 28.19 -15.41 28.70
CA LEU A 247 28.66 -16.46 27.79
C LEU A 247 29.79 -17.31 28.39
N GLU A 248 30.70 -16.69 29.15
CA GLU A 248 31.81 -17.40 29.80
C GLU A 248 31.34 -18.26 30.98
N GLU A 249 30.45 -17.74 31.80
CA GLU A 249 29.88 -18.46 32.94
C GLU A 249 29.14 -19.70 32.46
N HIS A 250 28.25 -19.54 31.47
CA HIS A 250 27.51 -20.65 30.87
C HIS A 250 28.43 -21.74 30.31
N TYR A 251 29.49 -21.35 29.59
CA TYR A 251 30.48 -22.31 29.08
C TYR A 251 31.19 -23.06 30.22
N LYS A 252 31.61 -22.35 31.28
CA LYS A 252 32.29 -22.96 32.43
C LYS A 252 31.36 -23.93 33.18
N GLU A 253 30.10 -23.57 33.37
CA GLU A 253 29.12 -24.41 34.07
C GLU A 253 28.87 -25.74 33.35
N LEU A 254 28.74 -25.71 32.02
CA LEU A 254 28.48 -26.92 31.24
C LEU A 254 29.70 -27.83 31.14
N ASN A 255 30.91 -27.26 31.03
CA ASN A 255 32.15 -28.06 30.93
C ASN A 255 32.72 -28.49 32.30
N LYS A 256 32.13 -28.05 33.42
CA LYS A 256 32.45 -28.58 34.76
C LYS A 256 31.81 -29.95 35.03
N LYS A 257 30.76 -30.32 34.28
CA LYS A 257 30.00 -31.56 34.49
C LYS A 257 30.63 -32.81 33.86
N ASP A 258 31.74 -32.67 33.13
CA ASP A 258 32.46 -33.79 32.52
C ASP A 258 33.66 -34.29 33.36
N ASP A 259 33.96 -33.63 34.49
CA ASP A 259 35.09 -33.94 35.39
C ASP A 259 34.66 -34.59 36.74
N GLU A 260 33.36 -34.81 36.97
CA GLU A 260 32.80 -35.59 38.11
C GLU A 260 32.19 -36.91 37.63
#